data_AF-A0A9N9K982-F1
#
_entry.id   AF-A0A9N9K982-F1
#
_cell.length_a   1.000
_cell.length_b   1.000
_cell.length_c   1.000
_cell.angle_alpha   90.00
_cell.angle_beta   90.00
_cell.angle_gamma   90.00
#
_symmetry.space_group_name_H-M   'P 1'
#
loop_
_entity.id
_entity.type
_entity.pdbx_description
1 polymer ?
#
loop_
_entity_poly.entity_id
_entity_poly.type
_entity_poly.pdbx_seq_one_letter_code
_entity_poly.pdbx_strand_id
1 'polypeptide(L)'
;GYTNITEYTYELFYLDLSTSFENDKLTWTSIPDGFLPIYTWRSTAVLSLDNSTIYLYGGYMMNKDEEYDFSNLVYTYDYPTSTWSVPKLGGDPVPPRQDIKGVIDKTGKMYIFGGFNATNLTSNRGVLYNDMNVLNTVSNTWTTLSISGSLPNRANEYAVNILPNGIIVYFGGIEMVIDDADFTVADINKIKLFDTNTNEWSLMDATGDVIESRISFSSVL
;
A
#
# COMPACT_ATOMS: atom_id res chain seq x y z
N GLY A 1 3.29 1.98 -13.44
CA GLY A 1 3.81 0.61 -13.69
C GLY A 1 4.82 0.63 -14.83
N TYR A 2 5.34 -0.53 -15.24
CA TYR A 2 6.23 -0.66 -16.41
C TYR A 2 5.56 -1.51 -17.49
N THR A 3 5.88 -1.21 -18.75
CA THR A 3 5.52 -2.05 -19.91
C THR A 3 6.67 -2.99 -20.29
N ASN A 4 6.43 -3.89 -21.25
CA ASN A 4 7.45 -4.79 -21.79
C ASN A 4 8.56 -4.09 -22.61
N ILE A 5 8.43 -2.78 -22.85
CA ILE A 5 9.40 -1.94 -23.57
C ILE A 5 10.17 -0.99 -22.65
N THR A 6 10.23 -1.27 -21.34
CA THR A 6 10.90 -0.45 -20.30
C THR A 6 10.36 0.97 -20.11
N GLU A 7 9.28 1.34 -20.81
CA GLU A 7 8.62 2.62 -20.66
C GLU A 7 7.70 2.64 -19.43
N TYR A 8 7.61 3.80 -18.78
CA TYR A 8 6.66 4.03 -17.70
C TYR A 8 5.24 4.16 -18.27
N THR A 9 4.27 3.55 -17.59
CA THR A 9 2.85 3.71 -17.90
C THR A 9 2.08 4.31 -16.73
N TYR A 10 1.08 5.12 -17.08
CA TYR A 10 0.13 5.81 -16.22
C TYR A 10 -1.32 5.50 -16.62
N GLU A 11 -1.51 4.43 -17.40
CA GLU A 11 -2.81 3.97 -17.87
C GLU A 11 -3.69 3.54 -16.69
N LEU A 12 -4.98 3.83 -16.81
CA LEU A 12 -6.01 3.29 -15.93
C LEU A 12 -6.90 2.36 -16.74
N PHE A 13 -7.01 1.12 -16.28
CA PHE A 13 -7.83 0.09 -16.89
C PHE A 13 -8.53 -0.72 -15.81
N TYR A 14 -9.65 -1.33 -16.16
CA TYR A 14 -10.36 -2.25 -15.29
C TYR A 14 -10.83 -3.48 -16.05
N LEU A 15 -11.06 -4.55 -15.29
CA LEU A 15 -11.70 -5.77 -15.73
C LEU A 15 -12.99 -5.92 -14.94
N ASP A 16 -14.13 -5.87 -15.62
CA ASP A 16 -15.42 -6.06 -14.99
C ASP A 16 -15.70 -7.56 -14.80
N LEU A 17 -15.65 -7.99 -13.53
CA LEU A 17 -15.96 -9.37 -13.12
C LEU A 17 -17.39 -9.53 -12.57
N SER A 18 -18.20 -8.46 -12.60
CA SER A 18 -19.58 -8.50 -12.09
C SER A 18 -20.55 -9.20 -13.06
N THR A 19 -20.18 -9.26 -14.34
CA THR A 19 -20.96 -9.96 -15.37
C THR A 19 -20.41 -11.36 -15.58
N SER A 20 -21.30 -12.33 -15.80
CA SER A 20 -20.89 -13.69 -16.18
C SER A 20 -20.20 -13.64 -17.54
N PHE A 21 -18.93 -14.02 -17.59
CA PHE A 21 -18.17 -14.14 -18.83
C PHE A 21 -18.00 -15.61 -19.20
N GLU A 22 -18.03 -15.91 -20.51
CA GLU A 22 -17.54 -17.20 -20.99
C GLU A 22 -16.02 -17.24 -20.84
N ASN A 23 -15.45 -18.43 -20.59
CA ASN A 23 -14.03 -18.62 -20.26
C ASN A 23 -13.04 -18.07 -21.32
N ASP A 24 -13.53 -17.64 -22.49
CA ASP A 24 -12.76 -17.16 -23.64
C ASP A 24 -12.94 -15.66 -23.95
N LYS A 25 -13.80 -14.93 -23.23
CA LYS A 25 -14.11 -13.51 -23.53
C LYS A 25 -14.08 -12.62 -22.30
N LEU A 26 -12.88 -12.35 -21.82
CA LEU A 26 -12.58 -11.27 -20.87
C LEU A 26 -12.01 -10.07 -21.63
N THR A 27 -12.56 -8.89 -21.41
CA THR A 27 -12.13 -7.67 -22.11
C THR A 27 -11.65 -6.62 -21.11
N TRP A 28 -10.42 -6.15 -21.29
CA TRP A 28 -9.92 -4.98 -20.58
C TRP A 28 -10.57 -3.72 -21.13
N THR A 29 -11.06 -2.86 -20.24
CA THR A 29 -11.55 -1.54 -20.63
C THR A 29 -10.57 -0.48 -20.15
N SER A 30 -10.02 0.28 -21.10
CA SER A 30 -9.19 1.45 -20.81
C SER A 30 -10.08 2.66 -20.49
N ILE A 31 -9.61 3.52 -19.60
CA ILE A 31 -10.24 4.81 -19.30
C ILE A 31 -9.29 5.92 -19.78
N PRO A 32 -9.43 6.42 -21.03
CA PRO A 32 -8.47 7.34 -21.64
C PRO A 32 -8.33 8.68 -20.90
N ASP A 33 -9.44 9.22 -20.38
CA ASP A 33 -9.44 10.47 -19.61
C ASP A 33 -9.08 10.24 -18.12
N GLY A 34 -8.94 8.97 -17.71
CA GLY A 34 -8.60 8.55 -16.36
C GLY A 34 -7.10 8.33 -16.15
N PHE A 35 -6.26 8.89 -17.03
CA PHE A 35 -4.81 8.78 -16.94
C PHE A 35 -4.25 9.42 -15.68
N LEU A 36 -3.35 8.69 -15.01
CA LEU A 36 -2.72 9.17 -13.81
C LEU A 36 -1.85 10.39 -14.16
N PRO A 37 -1.93 11.50 -13.40
CA PRO A 37 -1.17 12.72 -13.68
C PRO A 37 0.35 12.55 -13.45
N ILE A 38 0.76 11.43 -12.85
CA ILE A 38 2.14 11.07 -12.54
C ILE A 38 2.45 9.64 -13.02
N TYR A 39 3.72 9.29 -13.04
CA TYR A 39 4.15 7.90 -13.02
C TYR A 39 4.37 7.47 -11.57
N THR A 40 3.85 6.30 -11.21
CA THR A 40 4.19 5.68 -9.92
C THR A 40 4.31 4.17 -10.02
N TRP A 41 5.16 3.60 -9.16
CA TRP A 41 5.31 2.17 -8.94
C TRP A 41 5.70 1.90 -7.49
N ARG A 42 5.45 0.68 -7.01
CA ARG A 42 5.61 0.29 -5.59
C ARG A 42 4.78 1.15 -4.63
N SER A 43 3.69 1.74 -5.14
CA SER A 43 2.65 2.42 -4.37
C SER A 43 1.62 1.43 -3.84
N THR A 44 0.68 1.93 -3.03
CA THR A 44 -0.53 1.18 -2.67
C THR A 44 -1.77 1.89 -3.20
N ALA A 45 -2.74 1.10 -3.68
CA ALA A 45 -4.06 1.56 -4.05
C ALA A 45 -5.08 0.97 -3.07
N VAL A 46 -5.98 1.80 -2.53
CA VAL A 46 -7.01 1.39 -1.58
C VAL A 46 -8.35 1.98 -2.03
N LEU A 47 -9.37 1.15 -2.11
CA LEU A 47 -10.71 1.56 -2.50
C LEU A 47 -11.47 2.11 -1.27
N SER A 48 -12.19 3.21 -1.45
CA SER A 48 -13.14 3.75 -0.47
C SER A 48 -14.27 2.76 -0.16
N LEU A 49 -14.93 2.95 0.98
CA LEU A 49 -16.00 2.06 1.44
C LEU A 49 -17.24 2.06 0.55
N ASP A 50 -17.54 3.17 -0.11
CA ASP A 50 -18.64 3.28 -1.07
C ASP A 50 -18.24 2.91 -2.50
N ASN A 51 -16.98 2.45 -2.69
CA ASN A 51 -16.37 2.11 -3.97
C ASN A 51 -16.34 3.27 -4.98
N SER A 52 -16.52 4.53 -4.54
CA SER A 52 -16.55 5.70 -5.42
C SER A 52 -15.19 6.26 -5.76
N THR A 53 -14.22 6.04 -4.87
CA THR A 53 -12.89 6.67 -4.91
C THR A 53 -11.78 5.65 -4.70
N ILE A 54 -10.76 5.66 -5.57
CA ILE A 54 -9.48 4.98 -5.33
C ILE A 54 -8.51 5.98 -4.71
N TYR A 55 -7.91 5.62 -3.58
CA TYR A 55 -6.77 6.32 -2.99
C TYR A 55 -5.48 5.64 -3.43
N LEU A 56 -4.63 6.37 -4.13
CA LEU A 56 -3.29 5.96 -4.50
C LEU A 56 -2.29 6.71 -3.62
N TYR A 57 -1.52 5.98 -2.80
CA TYR A 57 -0.55 6.57 -1.88
C TYR A 57 0.86 6.04 -2.16
N GLY A 58 1.81 6.97 -2.17
CA GLY A 58 3.25 6.71 -2.21
C GLY A 58 3.74 6.08 -3.52
N GLY A 59 4.76 5.24 -3.38
CA GLY A 59 5.56 4.71 -4.46
C GLY A 59 6.74 5.60 -4.81
N TYR A 60 7.48 5.19 -5.83
CA TYR A 60 8.41 6.06 -6.53
C TYR A 60 7.59 6.91 -7.48
N MET A 61 7.61 8.22 -7.30
CA MET A 61 6.67 9.14 -7.96
C MET A 61 7.46 10.06 -8.88
N MET A 62 7.06 10.11 -10.15
CA MET A 62 7.67 10.99 -11.16
C MET A 62 6.60 11.84 -11.85
N ASN A 63 6.94 13.08 -12.13
CA ASN A 63 6.13 13.95 -12.98
C ASN A 63 6.23 13.53 -14.46
N LYS A 64 5.50 14.21 -15.35
CA LYS A 64 5.49 13.90 -16.79
C LYS A 64 6.77 14.27 -17.52
N ASP A 65 7.63 15.08 -16.91
CA ASP A 65 8.97 15.41 -17.40
C ASP A 65 10.02 14.40 -16.93
N GLU A 66 9.57 13.29 -16.33
CA GLU A 66 10.39 12.19 -15.83
C GLU A 66 11.34 12.60 -14.69
N GLU A 67 10.94 13.59 -13.90
CA GLU A 67 11.64 13.97 -12.67
C GLU A 67 10.89 13.44 -11.45
N TYR A 68 11.64 12.95 -10.46
CA TYR A 68 11.05 12.51 -9.21
C TYR A 68 10.40 13.68 -8.46
N ASP A 69 9.12 13.52 -8.11
CA ASP A 69 8.32 14.55 -7.44
C ASP A 69 7.47 13.90 -6.33
N PHE A 70 7.76 14.28 -5.09
CA PHE A 70 7.05 13.83 -3.88
C PHE A 70 6.26 14.96 -3.21
N SER A 71 6.00 16.07 -3.92
CA SER A 71 5.21 17.20 -3.42
C SER A 71 3.80 16.78 -3.01
N ASN A 72 3.24 15.77 -3.67
CA ASN A 72 1.97 15.15 -3.34
C ASN A 72 2.15 13.65 -3.22
N LEU A 73 1.80 13.09 -2.06
CA LEU A 73 1.94 11.66 -1.80
C LEU A 73 0.65 10.88 -2.04
N VAL A 74 -0.48 11.57 -2.15
CA VAL A 74 -1.80 10.95 -2.34
C VAL A 74 -2.45 11.52 -3.59
N TYR A 75 -2.98 10.62 -4.42
CA TYR A 75 -3.84 10.93 -5.55
C TYR A 75 -5.15 10.16 -5.39
N THR A 76 -6.26 10.79 -5.72
CA THR A 76 -7.59 10.19 -5.65
C THR A 76 -8.23 10.14 -7.02
N TYR A 77 -8.72 8.97 -7.41
CA TYR A 77 -9.54 8.80 -8.61
C TYR A 77 -11.01 8.68 -8.22
N ASP A 78 -11.82 9.63 -8.67
CA ASP A 78 -13.27 9.63 -8.47
C ASP A 78 -13.92 8.95 -9.69
N TYR A 79 -14.62 7.83 -9.48
CA TYR A 79 -15.33 7.10 -10.53
C TYR A 79 -16.48 7.92 -11.14
N PRO A 80 -17.40 8.52 -10.34
CA PRO A 80 -18.47 9.36 -10.86
C PRO A 80 -18.04 10.46 -11.85
N THR A 81 -16.94 11.15 -11.56
CA THR A 81 -16.41 12.20 -12.45
C THR A 81 -15.34 11.67 -13.41
N SER A 82 -14.83 10.47 -13.18
CA SER A 82 -13.73 9.84 -13.92
C SER A 82 -12.45 10.69 -13.94
N THR A 83 -12.15 11.36 -12.83
CA THR A 83 -11.00 12.28 -12.75
C THR A 83 -10.06 11.97 -11.60
N TRP A 84 -8.75 12.13 -11.84
CA TRP A 84 -7.75 12.20 -10.79
C TRP A 84 -7.66 13.60 -10.17
N SER A 85 -7.42 13.65 -8.86
CA SER A 85 -7.16 14.89 -8.14
C SER A 85 -6.17 14.66 -7.00
N VAL A 86 -5.60 15.75 -6.49
CA VAL A 86 -4.83 15.76 -5.25
C VAL A 86 -5.75 16.19 -4.12
N PRO A 87 -6.06 15.32 -3.14
CA PRO A 87 -6.91 15.69 -2.02
C PRO A 87 -6.19 16.68 -1.09
N LYS A 88 -6.95 17.59 -0.49
CA LYS A 88 -6.43 18.45 0.59
C LYS A 88 -6.44 17.66 1.89
N LEU A 89 -5.27 17.22 2.33
CA LEU A 89 -5.10 16.44 3.55
C LEU A 89 -4.44 17.28 4.64
N GLY A 90 -4.96 17.17 5.87
CA GLY A 90 -4.36 17.76 7.07
C GLY A 90 -3.75 16.71 7.99
N GLY A 91 -3.46 17.11 9.22
CA GLY A 91 -2.94 16.22 10.27
C GLY A 91 -1.42 16.09 10.24
N ASP A 92 -0.93 14.92 10.66
CA ASP A 92 0.50 14.69 10.81
C ASP A 92 1.22 14.61 9.46
N PRO A 93 2.47 15.12 9.36
CA PRO A 93 3.28 14.91 8.17
C PRO A 93 3.62 13.42 8.04
N VAL A 94 3.42 12.87 6.85
CA VAL A 94 3.82 11.50 6.51
C VAL A 94 4.94 11.54 5.47
N PRO A 95 6.02 10.75 5.62
CA PRO A 95 7.11 10.73 4.66
C PRO A 95 6.67 10.04 3.34
N PRO A 96 7.38 10.28 2.24
CA PRO A 96 7.29 9.43 1.06
C PRO A 96 7.62 7.98 1.44
N ARG A 97 6.82 7.03 0.93
CA ARG A 97 7.00 5.60 1.18
C ARG A 97 6.82 4.80 -0.09
N GLN A 98 7.66 3.80 -0.26
CA GLN A 98 7.66 2.79 -1.30
C GLN A 98 7.46 1.41 -0.68
N ASP A 99 7.06 0.45 -1.51
CA ASP A 99 6.91 -0.96 -1.14
C ASP A 99 5.93 -1.19 0.01
N ILE A 100 4.90 -0.36 0.03
CA ILE A 100 3.84 -0.36 1.03
C ILE A 100 2.61 -1.12 0.55
N LYS A 101 1.81 -1.56 1.51
CA LYS A 101 0.43 -2.00 1.29
C LYS A 101 -0.48 -1.32 2.30
N GLY A 102 -1.68 -0.97 1.86
CA GLY A 102 -2.70 -0.37 2.68
C GLY A 102 -3.98 -1.18 2.73
N VAL A 103 -4.68 -1.09 3.86
CA VAL A 103 -6.03 -1.64 4.05
C VAL A 103 -6.94 -0.58 4.65
N ILE A 104 -8.23 -0.66 4.35
CA ILE A 104 -9.25 0.26 4.90
C ILE A 104 -10.17 -0.49 5.85
N ASP A 105 -10.42 0.08 7.02
CA ASP A 105 -11.42 -0.47 7.94
C ASP A 105 -12.83 0.02 7.61
N LYS A 106 -13.83 -0.60 8.27
CA LYS A 106 -15.25 -0.25 8.12
C LYS A 106 -15.61 1.18 8.54
N THR A 107 -14.68 1.93 9.13
CA THR A 107 -14.86 3.33 9.56
C THR A 107 -14.25 4.33 8.57
N GLY A 108 -13.60 3.84 7.51
CA GLY A 108 -12.96 4.66 6.50
C GLY A 108 -11.53 5.06 6.87
N LYS A 109 -10.90 4.36 7.81
CA LYS A 109 -9.49 4.58 8.15
C LYS A 109 -8.62 3.65 7.33
N MET A 110 -7.73 4.24 6.55
CA MET A 110 -6.71 3.53 5.79
C MET A 110 -5.43 3.40 6.62
N TYR A 111 -4.97 2.18 6.83
CA TYR A 111 -3.79 1.85 7.64
C TYR A 111 -2.61 1.51 6.74
N ILE A 112 -1.49 2.21 6.93
CA ILE A 112 -0.22 1.95 6.25
C ILE A 112 0.86 1.69 7.31
N PHE A 113 1.39 0.47 7.30
CA PHE A 113 2.48 0.07 8.19
C PHE A 113 3.79 -0.04 7.43
N GLY A 114 4.86 0.48 8.02
CA GLY A 114 6.21 0.35 7.48
C GLY A 114 6.35 0.94 6.08
N GLY A 115 7.16 0.32 5.23
CA GLY A 115 7.56 0.86 3.94
C GLY A 115 9.02 1.33 3.94
N PHE A 116 9.52 1.58 2.75
CA PHE A 116 10.86 2.11 2.52
C PHE A 116 10.77 3.56 2.06
N ASN A 117 11.63 4.44 2.55
CA ASN A 117 11.80 5.79 2.01
C ASN A 117 13.18 5.88 1.36
N ALA A 118 13.22 5.75 0.04
CA ALA A 118 14.43 5.95 -0.73
C ALA A 118 14.83 7.43 -0.72
N THR A 119 15.87 7.76 0.05
CA THR A 119 16.45 9.11 0.10
C THR A 119 17.41 9.37 -1.05
N ASN A 120 17.94 8.31 -1.65
CA ASN A 120 18.72 8.36 -2.88
C ASN A 120 18.09 7.42 -3.92
N LEU A 121 17.48 8.01 -4.94
CA LEU A 121 16.65 7.34 -5.94
C LEU A 121 17.48 6.67 -7.05
N THR A 122 18.81 6.84 -7.05
CA THR A 122 19.72 6.17 -7.99
C THR A 122 20.41 4.95 -7.38
N SER A 123 20.63 4.96 -6.07
CA SER A 123 21.24 3.84 -5.33
C SER A 123 20.24 3.04 -4.49
N ASN A 124 18.96 3.43 -4.49
CA ASN A 124 17.89 2.87 -3.66
C ASN A 124 18.30 2.74 -2.18
N ARG A 125 19.07 3.71 -1.67
CA ARG A 125 19.40 3.82 -0.25
C ARG A 125 18.32 4.65 0.43
N GLY A 126 18.01 4.28 1.66
CA GLY A 126 16.85 4.84 2.32
C GLY A 126 16.64 4.30 3.73
N VAL A 127 15.50 4.65 4.30
CA VAL A 127 15.10 4.28 5.65
C VAL A 127 13.90 3.34 5.57
N LEU A 128 13.99 2.21 6.25
CA LEU A 128 12.87 1.29 6.45
C LEU A 128 12.08 1.75 7.70
N TYR A 129 10.76 1.71 7.65
CA TYR A 129 9.90 2.18 8.75
C TYR A 129 9.20 1.02 9.48
N ASN A 130 8.80 1.26 10.74
CA ASN A 130 7.94 0.39 11.54
C ASN A 130 6.85 1.16 12.30
N ASP A 131 6.50 2.36 11.83
CA ASP A 131 5.37 3.12 12.34
C ASP A 131 4.10 2.80 11.55
N MET A 132 2.96 3.25 12.09
CA MET A 132 1.64 3.12 11.50
C MET A 132 1.09 4.51 11.17
N ASN A 133 0.96 4.83 9.89
CA ASN A 133 0.23 6.02 9.45
C ASN A 133 -1.21 5.65 9.09
N VAL A 134 -2.14 6.46 9.55
CA VAL A 134 -3.57 6.28 9.31
C VAL A 134 -4.14 7.50 8.61
N LEU A 135 -4.73 7.30 7.43
CA LEU A 135 -5.52 8.32 6.76
C LEU A 135 -6.99 8.08 7.08
N ASN A 136 -7.61 9.02 7.79
CA ASN A 136 -9.06 9.05 7.94
C ASN A 136 -9.66 9.71 6.69
N THR A 137 -10.33 8.91 5.85
CA THR A 137 -10.92 9.36 4.59
C THR A 137 -12.17 10.25 4.78
N VAL A 138 -12.81 10.19 5.95
CA VAL A 138 -13.97 11.03 6.28
C VAL A 138 -13.54 12.43 6.68
N SER A 139 -12.49 12.54 7.51
CA SER A 139 -11.97 13.83 7.97
C SER A 139 -10.85 14.39 7.10
N ASN A 140 -10.33 13.62 6.14
CA ASN A 140 -9.17 13.98 5.30
C ASN A 140 -7.94 14.36 6.12
N THR A 141 -7.63 13.58 7.16
CA THR A 141 -6.48 13.84 8.04
C THR A 141 -5.63 12.61 8.23
N TRP A 142 -4.31 12.82 8.16
CA TRP A 142 -3.31 11.84 8.57
C TRP A 142 -3.10 11.85 10.08
N THR A 143 -2.80 10.68 10.63
CA THR A 143 -2.37 10.51 12.02
C THR A 143 -1.31 9.42 12.08
N THR A 144 -0.20 9.68 12.74
CA THR A 144 0.79 8.64 13.07
C THR A 144 0.46 8.08 14.44
N LEU A 145 0.13 6.78 14.50
CA LEU A 145 -0.28 6.19 15.77
C LEU A 145 0.89 6.12 16.75
N SER A 146 0.65 6.58 17.97
CA SER A 146 1.55 6.34 19.10
C SER A 146 1.25 4.97 19.69
N ILE A 147 1.93 3.94 19.21
CA ILE A 147 1.74 2.55 19.64
C ILE A 147 2.68 2.26 20.82
N SER A 148 2.10 1.88 21.96
CA SER A 148 2.85 1.40 23.13
C SER A 148 3.10 -0.10 23.02
N GLY A 149 4.28 -0.56 23.46
CA GLY A 149 4.63 -1.99 23.49
C GLY A 149 5.70 -2.38 22.47
N SER A 150 5.80 -3.67 22.16
CA SER A 150 6.77 -4.19 21.19
C SER A 150 6.28 -3.95 19.77
N LEU A 151 6.82 -2.94 19.12
CA LEU A 151 6.65 -2.74 17.68
C LEU A 151 7.30 -3.88 16.91
N PRO A 152 6.71 -4.31 15.78
CA PRO A 152 7.42 -5.16 14.84
C PRO A 152 8.69 -4.47 14.31
N ASN A 153 9.55 -5.29 13.70
CA ASN A 153 10.73 -4.79 13.01
C ASN A 153 10.34 -3.83 11.87
N ARG A 154 11.27 -2.98 11.47
CA ARG A 154 11.11 -2.18 10.25
C ARG A 154 10.96 -3.11 9.07
N ALA A 155 10.02 -2.80 8.19
CA ALA A 155 9.59 -3.76 7.19
C ALA A 155 8.85 -3.13 6.01
N ASN A 156 8.79 -3.85 4.90
CA ASN A 156 8.04 -3.51 3.69
C ASN A 156 7.73 -4.78 2.90
N GLU A 157 6.97 -4.66 1.80
CA GLU A 157 6.57 -5.76 0.92
C GLU A 157 5.74 -6.89 1.59
N TYR A 158 5.15 -6.61 2.75
CA TYR A 158 4.19 -7.52 3.38
C TYR A 158 2.99 -7.79 2.47
N ALA A 159 2.45 -9.00 2.55
CA ALA A 159 1.04 -9.22 2.25
C ALA A 159 0.21 -8.78 3.46
N VAL A 160 -0.93 -8.12 3.20
CA VAL A 160 -1.79 -7.55 4.24
C VAL A 160 -3.26 -7.73 3.90
N ASN A 161 -4.07 -8.06 4.91
CA ASN A 161 -5.53 -8.00 4.83
C ASN A 161 -6.10 -7.53 6.16
N ILE A 162 -7.33 -7.02 6.16
CA ILE A 162 -8.08 -6.66 7.37
C ILE A 162 -9.30 -7.55 7.54
N LEU A 163 -9.46 -8.13 8.71
CA LEU A 163 -10.59 -8.99 9.08
C LEU A 163 -11.80 -8.14 9.53
N PRO A 164 -13.04 -8.66 9.44
CA PRO A 164 -14.25 -7.92 9.85
C PRO A 164 -14.27 -7.46 11.31
N ASN A 165 -13.49 -8.10 12.18
CA ASN A 165 -13.34 -7.74 13.59
C ASN A 165 -12.34 -6.60 13.83
N GLY A 166 -11.69 -6.08 12.79
CA GLY A 166 -10.70 -4.99 12.89
C GLY A 166 -9.26 -5.47 13.11
N ILE A 167 -8.99 -6.78 13.03
CA ILE A 167 -7.62 -7.27 13.06
C ILE A 167 -7.00 -7.16 11.67
N ILE A 168 -5.89 -6.43 11.55
CA ILE A 168 -5.05 -6.42 10.35
C ILE A 168 -4.01 -7.52 10.47
N VAL A 169 -3.89 -8.34 9.43
CA VAL A 169 -3.00 -9.49 9.35
C VAL A 169 -1.87 -9.19 8.38
N TYR A 170 -0.62 -9.29 8.85
CA TYR A 170 0.60 -9.08 8.06
C TYR A 170 1.48 -10.34 8.05
N PHE A 171 2.00 -10.72 6.88
CA PHE A 171 2.87 -11.90 6.73
C PHE A 171 3.74 -11.84 5.46
N GLY A 172 4.88 -12.53 5.50
CA GLY A 172 5.91 -12.50 4.44
C GLY A 172 6.65 -11.15 4.36
N GLY A 173 7.12 -10.74 3.20
CA GLY A 173 7.83 -9.45 3.05
C GLY A 173 9.25 -9.47 3.60
N ILE A 174 9.85 -8.30 3.79
CA ILE A 174 11.20 -8.16 4.34
C ILE A 174 11.21 -7.40 5.67
N GLU A 175 12.18 -7.74 6.51
CA GLU A 175 12.40 -7.11 7.81
C GLU A 175 13.87 -6.77 8.02
N MET A 176 14.10 -5.65 8.70
CA MET A 176 15.40 -5.25 9.24
C MET A 176 15.48 -5.67 10.70
N VAL A 177 16.28 -6.70 10.98
CA VAL A 177 16.43 -7.29 12.33
C VAL A 177 17.46 -6.53 13.17
N ILE A 178 18.46 -5.91 12.53
CA ILE A 178 19.53 -5.14 13.17
C ILE A 178 19.75 -3.86 12.34
N ASP A 179 19.94 -2.72 12.99
CA ASP A 179 20.33 -1.47 12.33
C ASP A 179 21.65 -1.68 11.54
N ASP A 180 21.70 -1.21 10.29
CA ASP A 180 22.80 -1.40 9.32
C ASP A 180 23.06 -2.85 8.85
N ALA A 181 22.19 -3.82 9.16
CA ALA A 181 22.25 -5.15 8.54
C ALA A 181 21.51 -5.21 7.19
N ASP A 182 21.88 -6.18 6.37
CA ASP A 182 21.11 -6.56 5.19
C ASP A 182 19.69 -7.00 5.59
N PHE A 183 18.71 -6.69 4.74
CA PHE A 183 17.32 -7.09 4.96
C PHE A 183 17.21 -8.62 4.97
N THR A 184 16.31 -9.13 5.80
CA THR A 184 15.98 -10.55 5.83
C THR A 184 14.56 -10.77 5.31
N VAL A 185 14.32 -11.89 4.63
CA VAL A 185 12.96 -12.28 4.26
C VAL A 185 12.25 -12.73 5.53
N ALA A 186 11.11 -12.11 5.84
CA ALA A 186 10.37 -12.41 7.06
C ALA A 186 9.88 -13.86 7.05
N ASP A 187 9.94 -14.55 8.19
CA ASP A 187 9.33 -15.87 8.34
C ASP A 187 7.82 -15.76 8.08
N ILE A 188 7.36 -16.36 6.98
CA ILE A 188 5.96 -16.28 6.57
C ILE A 188 5.02 -16.98 7.58
N ASN A 189 5.55 -17.87 8.41
CA ASN A 189 4.78 -18.54 9.46
C ASN A 189 4.62 -17.66 10.71
N LYS A 190 5.35 -16.55 10.81
CA LYS A 190 5.21 -15.57 11.90
C LYS A 190 4.21 -14.49 11.49
N ILE A 191 2.95 -14.72 11.81
CA ILE A 191 1.83 -13.84 11.48
C ILE A 191 1.75 -12.70 12.48
N LYS A 192 1.88 -11.46 11.99
CA LYS A 192 1.75 -10.26 12.80
C LYS A 192 0.32 -9.75 12.71
N LEU A 193 -0.29 -9.49 13.86
CA LEU A 193 -1.67 -9.06 13.99
C LEU A 193 -1.70 -7.68 14.63
N PHE A 194 -2.40 -6.73 14.03
CA PHE A 194 -2.64 -5.40 14.59
C PHE A 194 -4.12 -5.22 14.88
N ASP A 195 -4.48 -4.98 16.14
CA ASP A 195 -5.87 -4.70 16.53
C ASP A 195 -6.17 -3.20 16.41
N THR A 196 -7.06 -2.83 15.48
CA THR A 196 -7.40 -1.42 15.25
C THR A 196 -8.25 -0.79 16.35
N ASN A 197 -8.82 -1.60 17.26
CA ASN A 197 -9.62 -1.11 18.39
C ASN A 197 -8.74 -0.72 19.57
N THR A 198 -7.65 -1.45 19.81
CA THR A 198 -6.72 -1.21 20.92
C THR A 198 -5.41 -0.55 20.49
N ASN A 199 -5.11 -0.54 19.18
CA ASN A 199 -3.83 -0.16 18.60
C ASN A 199 -2.64 -0.98 19.11
N GLU A 200 -2.84 -2.29 19.29
CA GLU A 200 -1.84 -3.21 19.83
C GLU A 200 -1.42 -4.25 18.80
N TRP A 201 -0.14 -4.61 18.84
CA TRP A 201 0.40 -5.72 18.07
C TRP A 201 0.38 -7.02 18.86
N SER A 202 0.09 -8.11 18.17
CA SER A 202 0.29 -9.47 18.66
C SER A 202 0.90 -10.36 17.56
N LEU A 203 1.42 -11.51 17.94
CA LEU A 203 2.08 -12.46 17.05
C LEU A 203 1.39 -13.82 17.15
N MET A 204 1.26 -14.51 16.03
CA MET A 204 0.75 -15.86 15.95
C MET A 204 1.65 -16.72 15.05
N ASP A 205 1.81 -17.99 15.43
CA ASP A 205 2.48 -19.00 14.60
C ASP A 205 1.44 -19.71 13.72
N ALA A 206 1.67 -19.67 12.40
CA ALA A 206 0.94 -20.51 11.48
C ALA A 206 1.30 -21.99 11.73
N THR A 207 0.32 -22.88 11.56
CA THR A 207 0.50 -24.33 11.71
C THR A 207 0.04 -25.04 10.45
N GLY A 208 0.54 -26.25 10.22
CA GLY A 208 0.26 -27.02 9.01
C GLY A 208 1.50 -27.18 8.13
N ASP A 209 1.31 -27.10 6.82
CA ASP A 209 2.40 -27.28 5.85
C ASP A 209 3.43 -26.15 5.94
N VAL A 210 4.70 -26.53 5.82
CA VAL A 210 5.81 -25.57 5.84
C VAL A 210 5.86 -24.86 4.49
N ILE A 211 5.71 -23.53 4.54
CA ILE A 211 5.86 -22.67 3.37
C ILE A 211 7.15 -21.87 3.52
N GLU A 212 7.93 -21.79 2.44
CA GLU A 212 9.12 -20.94 2.41
C GLU A 212 8.74 -19.46 2.42
N SER A 213 9.52 -18.68 3.17
CA SER A 213 9.43 -17.22 3.22
C SER A 213 9.57 -16.59 1.84
N ARG A 214 8.78 -15.54 1.58
CA ARG A 214 8.71 -14.88 0.28
C ARG A 214 8.27 -13.43 0.39
N ILE A 215 8.52 -12.67 -0.66
CA ILE A 215 8.24 -11.24 -0.79
C ILE A 215 7.43 -10.94 -2.05
N SER A 216 6.93 -9.72 -2.18
CA SER A 216 6.29 -9.23 -3.42
C SER A 216 5.10 -10.09 -3.92
N PHE A 217 4.34 -10.70 -3.00
CA PHE A 217 3.15 -11.48 -3.31
C PHE A 217 1.87 -10.78 -2.83
N SER A 218 0.73 -11.24 -3.32
CA SER A 218 -0.59 -10.75 -2.91
C SER A 218 -1.36 -11.82 -2.14
N SER A 219 -2.35 -11.36 -1.40
CA SER A 219 -3.30 -12.18 -0.65
C SER A 219 -4.67 -11.56 -0.76
N VAL A 220 -5.71 -12.38 -0.63
CA VAL A 220 -7.11 -11.96 -0.60
C VAL A 220 -7.83 -12.76 0.49
N LEU A 221 -8.87 -12.17 1.09
CA LEU A 221 -9.78 -12.84 2.01
C LEU A 221 -10.97 -13.45 1.29
#